data_AF-A0A401TCL5-F1
#
_entry.id   AF-A0A401TCL5-F1
#
_cell.length_a   1.000
_cell.length_b   1.000
_cell.length_c   1.000
_cell.angle_alpha   90.00
_cell.angle_beta   90.00
_cell.angle_gamma   90.00
#
_symmetry.space_group_name_H-M   'P 1'
#
loop_
_entity.id
_entity.type
_entity.pdbx_description
1 polymer ?
#
loop_
_entity_poly.entity_id
_entity_poly.type
_entity_poly.pdbx_seq_one_letter_code
_entity_poly.pdbx_strand_id
1 'polypeptide(L)'
;MPREHSASYSELEEWQSGGETDSTLWLLFAEYFAEDGEVWTLPVVRKVHRQILNDPTLCHDDTSVLGQSEFNRASTALILGSESIAIVEKR
;
A
#
# COMPACT_ATOMS: atom_id res chain seq x y z
N MET A 1 -8.60 24.89 -18.21
CA MET A 1 -8.18 24.00 -17.12
C MET A 1 -8.85 22.64 -17.35
N PRO A 2 -8.16 21.60 -17.81
CA PRO A 2 -8.77 20.28 -17.98
C PRO A 2 -8.92 19.62 -16.61
N ARG A 3 -10.13 19.10 -16.32
CA ARG A 3 -10.42 18.32 -15.10
C ARG A 3 -9.78 16.94 -15.24
N GLU A 4 -8.98 16.55 -14.25
CA GLU A 4 -8.50 15.17 -14.13
C GLU A 4 -9.69 14.22 -13.89
N HIS A 5 -9.89 13.29 -14.83
CA HIS A 5 -10.81 12.17 -14.68
C HIS A 5 -10.14 11.15 -13.76
N SER A 6 -10.51 11.12 -12.49
CA SER A 6 -10.20 9.98 -11.62
C SER A 6 -11.17 8.84 -11.99
N ALA A 7 -10.68 7.79 -12.63
CA ALA A 7 -11.48 6.60 -12.88
C ALA A 7 -11.95 5.99 -11.55
N SER A 8 -13.22 5.61 -11.48
CA SER A 8 -13.87 5.01 -10.33
C SER A 8 -13.69 3.49 -10.31
N TYR A 9 -13.73 2.88 -9.13
CA TYR A 9 -13.56 1.42 -8.96
C TYR A 9 -14.57 0.58 -9.76
N SER A 10 -15.77 1.10 -10.05
CA SER A 10 -16.77 0.42 -10.87
C SER A 10 -16.37 0.31 -12.34
N GLU A 11 -15.60 1.27 -12.86
CA GLU A 11 -15.08 1.17 -14.22
C GLU A 11 -14.04 0.03 -14.29
N LEU A 12 -13.24 -0.19 -13.23
CA LEU A 12 -12.23 -1.25 -13.18
C LEU A 12 -12.81 -2.66 -13.35
N GLU A 13 -13.95 -2.94 -12.72
CA GLU A 13 -14.62 -4.25 -12.84
C GLU A 13 -15.15 -4.48 -14.26
N GLU A 14 -15.59 -3.41 -14.93
CA GLU A 14 -16.01 -3.45 -16.33
C GLU A 14 -14.82 -3.70 -17.28
N TRP A 15 -13.64 -3.14 -16.97
CA TRP A 15 -12.39 -3.38 -17.70
C TRP A 15 -11.82 -4.79 -17.48
N GLN A 16 -11.97 -5.36 -16.28
CA GLN A 16 -11.61 -6.76 -16.01
C GLN A 16 -12.60 -7.76 -16.67
N SER A 17 -13.83 -7.33 -16.91
CA SER A 17 -14.89 -8.09 -17.59
C SER A 17 -14.83 -7.98 -19.12
N GLY A 18 -14.17 -6.93 -19.64
CA GLY A 18 -13.89 -6.74 -21.06
C GLY A 18 -12.85 -7.74 -21.55
N GLY A 19 -13.32 -8.69 -22.37
CA GLY A 19 -12.56 -9.89 -22.76
C GLY A 19 -11.13 -9.66 -23.23
N GLU A 20 -10.28 -10.57 -22.73
CA GLU A 20 -8.93 -10.92 -23.14
C GLU A 20 -8.63 -10.57 -24.61
N THR A 21 -7.92 -9.46 -24.80
CA THR A 21 -7.08 -9.28 -25.98
C THR A 21 -5.64 -9.35 -25.50
N ASP A 22 -4.90 -10.27 -26.11
CA ASP A 22 -3.55 -10.78 -25.78
C ASP A 22 -2.44 -9.69 -25.72
N SER A 23 -2.79 -8.40 -25.80
CA SER A 23 -1.86 -7.28 -25.88
C SER A 23 -2.41 -5.97 -25.27
N THR A 24 -3.16 -6.04 -24.18
CA THR A 24 -3.59 -4.82 -23.46
C THR A 24 -2.43 -4.29 -22.62
N LEU A 25 -2.01 -3.05 -22.87
CA LEU A 25 -0.93 -2.39 -22.12
C LEU A 25 -1.51 -1.43 -21.07
N TRP A 26 -1.23 -1.70 -19.81
CA TRP A 26 -1.80 -0.99 -18.65
C TRP A 26 -0.90 0.19 -18.24
N LEU A 27 -1.19 1.39 -18.73
CA LEU A 27 -0.43 2.62 -18.41
C LEU A 27 -1.21 3.66 -17.61
N LEU A 28 -2.50 3.45 -17.40
CA LEU A 28 -3.38 4.40 -16.69
C LEU A 28 -3.34 4.22 -15.17
N PHE A 29 -2.87 3.07 -14.69
CA PHE A 29 -2.83 2.73 -13.27
C PHE A 29 -1.47 3.02 -12.66
N ALA A 30 -1.48 3.64 -11.48
CA ALA A 30 -0.29 3.90 -10.69
C ALA A 30 0.08 2.68 -9.82
N GLU A 31 0.12 1.50 -10.45
CA GLU A 31 0.43 0.22 -9.81
C GLU A 31 1.82 -0.24 -10.25
N TYR A 32 2.49 -1.01 -9.37
CA TYR A 32 3.80 -1.56 -9.66
C TYR A 32 3.63 -3.00 -10.16
N PHE A 33 3.97 -3.23 -11.43
CA PHE A 33 3.88 -4.53 -12.09
C PHE A 33 5.25 -5.21 -12.17
N ALA A 34 5.27 -6.54 -12.13
CA ALA A 34 6.44 -7.35 -12.40
C ALA A 34 6.65 -7.58 -13.91
N GLU A 35 7.74 -8.25 -14.27
CA GLU A 35 8.10 -8.52 -15.67
C GLU A 35 7.07 -9.38 -16.41
N ASP A 36 6.28 -10.16 -15.69
CA ASP A 36 5.17 -10.98 -16.21
C ASP A 36 3.87 -10.19 -16.43
N GLY A 37 3.83 -8.90 -16.08
CA GLY A 37 2.65 -8.04 -16.19
C GLY A 37 1.68 -8.16 -15.01
N GLU A 38 2.01 -8.93 -13.96
CA GLU A 38 1.19 -9.08 -12.76
C GLU A 38 1.53 -8.03 -11.69
N VAL A 39 0.56 -7.69 -10.84
CA VAL A 39 0.78 -6.74 -9.74
C VAL A 39 1.80 -7.30 -8.75
N TRP A 40 2.89 -6.56 -8.55
CA TRP A 40 3.99 -7.02 -7.71
C TRP A 40 3.81 -6.61 -6.24
N THR A 41 3.57 -7.60 -5.39
CA THR A 41 3.69 -7.42 -3.94
C THR A 41 5.14 -7.67 -3.49
N LEU A 42 5.72 -6.71 -2.77
CA LEU A 42 7.08 -6.81 -2.25
C LEU A 42 7.28 -8.05 -1.35
N PRO A 43 8.41 -8.79 -1.46
CA PRO A 43 8.67 -9.97 -0.64
C PRO A 43 8.61 -9.70 0.88
N VAL A 44 9.03 -8.52 1.32
CA VAL A 44 8.95 -8.11 2.73
C VAL A 44 7.51 -8.01 3.21
N VAL A 45 6.60 -7.47 2.39
CA VAL A 45 5.18 -7.37 2.70
C VAL A 45 4.57 -8.76 2.81
N ARG A 46 4.87 -9.67 1.86
CA ARG A 46 4.40 -11.07 1.92
C ARG A 46 4.91 -11.80 3.16
N LYS A 47 6.13 -11.50 3.62
CA LYS A 47 6.69 -12.07 4.84
C LYS A 47 5.96 -11.55 6.08
N VAL A 48 5.82 -10.24 6.22
CA VAL A 48 5.17 -9.60 7.37
C VAL A 48 3.69 -9.98 7.43
N HIS A 49 3.00 -10.05 6.28
CA HIS A 49 1.62 -10.51 6.22
C HIS A 49 1.46 -11.93 6.78
N ARG A 50 2.35 -12.86 6.40
CA ARG A 50 2.37 -14.20 7.00
C ARG A 50 2.66 -14.17 8.50
N GLN A 51 3.51 -13.27 8.99
CA GLN A 51 3.76 -13.14 10.43
C GLN A 51 2.51 -12.67 11.18
N ILE A 52 1.84 -11.65 10.66
CA ILE A 52 0.59 -11.11 11.20
C ILE A 52 -0.49 -12.20 11.27
N LEU A 53 -0.70 -12.96 10.19
CA LEU A 53 -1.70 -14.02 10.15
C LEU A 53 -1.45 -15.16 11.14
N ASN A 54 -0.20 -15.37 11.55
CA ASN A 54 0.18 -16.44 12.48
C ASN A 54 0.38 -15.94 13.91
N ASP A 55 0.15 -14.66 14.19
CA ASP A 55 0.31 -14.07 15.52
C ASP A 55 -1.04 -14.07 16.26
N PRO A 56 -1.24 -14.94 17.26
CA PRO A 56 -2.50 -15.00 18.00
C PRO A 56 -2.70 -13.82 18.96
N THR A 57 -1.68 -12.97 19.16
CA THR A 57 -1.77 -11.78 20.01
C THR A 57 -2.30 -10.56 19.27
N LEU A 58 -2.31 -10.59 17.93
CA LEU A 58 -2.85 -9.54 17.11
C LEU A 58 -4.37 -9.76 16.94
N CYS A 59 -5.20 -8.89 17.52
CA CYS A 59 -6.64 -8.91 17.31
C CYS A 59 -7.06 -7.82 16.30
N HIS A 60 -8.27 -7.95 15.77
CA HIS A 60 -8.89 -6.95 14.90
C HIS A 60 -9.63 -5.87 15.71
N ASP A 61 -9.26 -5.62 16.97
CA ASP A 61 -9.93 -4.58 17.75
C ASP A 61 -9.63 -3.20 17.15
N ASP A 62 -10.57 -2.28 17.39
CA ASP A 62 -10.43 -0.90 16.94
C ASP A 62 -9.13 -0.30 17.48
N THR A 63 -8.34 0.25 16.56
CA THR A 63 -7.11 0.92 16.93
C THR A 63 -7.46 2.24 17.62
N SER A 64 -6.52 2.80 18.42
CA SER A 64 -6.62 4.19 18.87
C SER A 64 -6.94 5.12 17.69
N VAL A 65 -7.65 6.23 17.95
CA VAL A 65 -7.97 7.28 16.94
C VAL A 65 -6.71 7.77 16.22
N LEU A 66 -5.56 7.72 16.88
CA LEU A 66 -4.26 8.14 16.31
C LEU A 66 -3.50 7.00 15.62
N GLY A 67 -4.09 5.81 15.49
CA GLY A 67 -3.45 4.61 14.97
C GLY A 67 -2.51 3.93 15.98
N GLN A 68 -1.68 3.00 15.49
CA GLN A 68 -0.72 2.27 16.31
C GLN A 68 0.53 3.12 16.57
N SER A 69 0.93 3.26 17.83
CA SER A 69 2.11 4.06 18.20
C SER A 69 3.39 3.58 17.52
N GLU A 70 3.54 2.27 17.38
CA GLU A 70 4.70 1.64 16.74
C GLU A 70 4.77 1.96 15.25
N PHE A 71 3.63 1.93 14.56
CA PHE A 71 3.52 2.30 13.15
C PHE A 71 3.86 3.78 12.95
N ASN A 72 3.33 4.66 13.81
CA ASN A 72 3.60 6.09 13.73
C ASN A 72 5.09 6.36 13.92
N ARG A 73 5.71 5.77 14.95
CA ARG A 73 7.15 5.92 15.20
C ARG A 73 8.00 5.45 14.02
N ALA A 74 7.70 4.28 13.46
CA ALA A 74 8.43 3.74 12.31
C ALA A 74 8.25 4.62 11.06
N SER A 75 7.04 5.12 10.81
CA SER A 75 6.73 6.01 9.68
C SER A 75 7.45 7.36 9.81
N THR A 76 7.44 7.95 11.00
CA THR A 76 8.17 9.20 11.28
C THR A 76 9.67 9.01 11.08
N ALA A 77 10.25 7.90 11.57
CA ALA A 77 11.66 7.59 11.38
C ALA A 77 12.01 7.31 9.91
N LEU A 78 11.11 6.69 9.14
CA LEU A 78 11.29 6.45 7.70
C LEU A 78 11.40 7.76 6.92
N ILE A 79 10.55 8.74 7.25
CA ILE A 79 10.49 10.03 6.52
C ILE A 79 11.60 10.98 6.98
N LEU A 80 11.82 11.12 8.28
CA LEU A 80 12.76 12.11 8.84
C LEU A 80 14.18 11.57 9.02
N GLY A 81 14.36 10.25 9.04
CA GLY A 81 15.57 9.58 9.51
C GLY A 81 15.55 9.39 11.03
N SER A 82 16.05 8.25 11.50
CA SER A 82 16.03 7.88 12.94
C SER A 82 16.77 8.88 13.83
N GLU A 83 17.84 9.49 13.29
CA GLU A 83 18.71 10.45 14.00
C GLU A 83 18.27 11.91 13.80
N SER A 84 17.08 12.14 13.26
CA SER A 84 16.57 13.50 13.12
C SER A 84 16.45 14.18 14.49
N ILE A 85 16.88 15.44 14.57
CA ILE A 85 16.80 16.25 15.79
C ILE A 85 15.37 16.25 16.36
N ALA A 86 14.35 16.28 15.51
CA ALA A 86 12.94 16.24 15.94
C ALA A 86 12.60 14.94 16.71
N ILE A 87 13.11 13.80 16.26
CA ILE A 87 12.90 12.50 16.92
C ILE A 87 13.71 12.41 18.22
N VAL A 88 14.98 12.85 18.19
CA VAL A 88 15.88 12.83 19.34
C VAL A 88 15.35 13.74 20.46
N GLU A 89 14.87 14.93 20.12
CA GLU A 89 14.31 15.91 21.06
C GLU A 89 12.83 15.65 21.40
N LYS A 90 12.19 14.65 20.77
CA LYS A 90 10.77 14.27 20.96
C LYS A 90 9.80 15.44 20.73
N ARG A 91 9.95 16.16 19.62
CA ARG A 91 9.15 17.34 19.26
C ARG A 91 8.58 17.30 17.85
#